data_AF-A0A929JFV2-F1
#
_entry.id   AF-A0A929JFV2-F1
#
_cell.length_a   1.000
_cell.length_b   1.000
_cell.length_c   1.000
_cell.angle_alpha   90.00
_cell.angle_beta   90.00
_cell.angle_gamma   90.00
#
_symmetry.space_group_name_H-M   'P 1'
#
loop_
_entity.id
_entity.type
_entity.pdbx_description
1 polymer ?
#
loop_
_entity_poly.entity_id
_entity_poly.type
_entity_poly.pdbx_seq_one_letter_code
_entity_poly.pdbx_strand_id
1 'polypeptide(L)' 'MASMQEIELQRHHKELVRDVKSLVEKYRRAMDWDIPDNDEREGDKVIFEAIQKALDDIKDAD' A
#
# COMPACT_ATOMS: atom_id res chain seq x y z
N MET A 1 -5.63 -1.31 -30.52
CA MET A 1 -5.86 -2.47 -29.64
C MET A 1 -4.66 -2.55 -28.73
N ALA A 2 -4.86 -2.68 -27.41
CA ALA A 2 -3.73 -2.86 -26.51
C ALA A 2 -3.00 -4.17 -26.87
N SER A 3 -1.67 -4.16 -26.86
CA SER A 3 -0.89 -5.36 -27.10
C SER A 3 -1.15 -6.38 -25.98
N MET A 4 -0.94 -7.67 -26.24
CA MET A 4 -1.06 -8.73 -25.21
C MET A 4 -0.17 -8.41 -23.98
N GLN A 5 1.00 -7.79 -24.21
CA GLN A 5 1.91 -7.36 -23.16
C GLN A 5 1.32 -6.25 -22.28
N GLU A 6 0.64 -5.26 -22.87
CA GLU A 6 -0.02 -4.19 -22.12
C GLU A 6 -1.17 -4.71 -21.25
N ILE A 7 -1.90 -5.72 -21.74
CA ILE A 7 -2.99 -6.37 -20.99
C ILE A 7 -2.44 -7.12 -19.77
N GLU A 8 -1.34 -7.87 -19.94
CA GLU A 8 -0.69 -8.58 -18.83
C GLU A 8 -0.08 -7.61 -17.80
N LEU A 9 0.56 -6.53 -18.25
CA LEU A 9 1.05 -5.46 -17.37
C LEU A 9 -0.06 -4.81 -16.55
N GLN A 10 -1.22 -4.54 -17.18
CA GLN A 10 -2.40 -4.01 -16.50
C GLN A 10 -2.95 -4.99 -15.46
N ARG A 11 -2.94 -6.30 -15.75
CA ARG A 11 -3.36 -7.34 -14.80
C ARG A 11 -2.44 -7.38 -13.60
N HIS A 12 -1.13 -7.41 -13.82
CA HIS A 12 -0.15 -7.38 -12.74
C HIS A 12 -0.20 -6.10 -11.92
N HIS A 13 -0.47 -4.95 -12.54
CA HIS A 13 -0.68 -3.71 -11.80
C HIS A 13 -1.90 -3.80 -10.86
N LYS A 14 -3.01 -4.39 -11.32
CA LYS A 14 -4.20 -4.60 -10.47
C LYS A 14 -3.93 -5.55 -9.31
N GLU A 15 -3.13 -6.59 -9.53
CA GLU A 15 -2.67 -7.52 -8.49
C GLU A 15 -1.81 -6.77 -7.46
N LEU A 16 -0.83 -5.98 -7.91
CA LEU A 16 0.01 -5.16 -7.03
C LEU A 16 -0.82 -4.19 -6.19
N VAL A 17 -1.83 -3.53 -6.78
CA VAL A 17 -2.74 -2.64 -6.02
C VAL A 17 -3.52 -3.41 -4.95
N ARG A 18 -3.95 -4.66 -5.22
CA ARG A 18 -4.63 -5.50 -4.23
C ARG A 18 -3.68 -5.88 -3.08
N ASP A 19 -2.44 -6.19 -3.40
CA ASP A 19 -1.44 -6.57 -2.40
C ASP A 19 -1.10 -5.39 -1.49
N VAL A 20 -0.91 -4.19 -2.06
CA VAL A 20 -0.69 -2.96 -1.29
C VAL A 20 -1.90 -2.63 -0.39
N LYS A 21 -3.14 -2.79 -0.89
CA LYS A 21 -4.34 -2.64 -0.04
C LYS A 21 -4.36 -3.61 1.14
N SER A 22 -3.99 -4.87 0.90
CA SER A 22 -3.91 -5.89 1.94
C SER A 22 -2.84 -5.56 2.99
N LEU A 23 -1.73 -4.94 2.59
CA LEU A 23 -0.73 -4.43 3.51
C LEU A 23 -1.26 -3.29 4.38
N VAL A 24 -1.97 -2.32 3.78
CA VAL A 24 -2.60 -1.22 4.52
C VAL A 24 -3.57 -1.77 5.57
N GLU A 25 -4.45 -2.69 5.19
CA GLU A 25 -5.39 -3.32 6.11
C GLU A 25 -4.70 -4.10 7.23
N LYS A 26 -3.63 -4.84 6.90
CA LYS A 26 -2.82 -5.56 7.89
C LYS A 26 -2.25 -4.62 8.93
N TYR A 27 -1.63 -3.52 8.51
CA TYR A 27 -1.02 -2.57 9.44
C TYR A 27 -2.07 -1.76 10.19
N ARG A 28 -3.21 -1.44 9.57
CA ARG A 28 -4.34 -0.82 10.26
C ARG A 28 -4.87 -1.69 11.41
N ARG A 29 -4.96 -3.01 11.22
CA ARG A 29 -5.37 -3.95 12.30
C ARG A 29 -4.29 -4.16 13.36
N ALA A 30 -3.01 -4.15 12.98
CA ALA A 30 -1.91 -4.27 13.93
C ALA A 30 -1.74 -2.99 14.77
N MET A 31 -2.08 -1.86 14.16
CA MET A 31 -2.22 -0.54 14.75
C MET A 31 -3.68 -0.32 15.19
N ASP A 32 -4.28 -1.29 15.90
CA ASP A 32 -5.49 -1.04 16.67
C ASP A 32 -5.09 -0.09 17.82
N TRP A 33 -5.02 1.20 17.48
CA TRP A 33 -4.54 2.25 18.34
C TRP A 33 -5.45 2.28 19.56
N ASP A 34 -4.91 1.97 20.74
CA ASP A 34 -5.44 2.37 22.05
C ASP A 34 -5.42 3.91 22.21
N ILE A 35 -5.77 4.65 21.15
CA ILE A 35 -5.86 6.10 21.11
C ILE A 35 -7.34 6.45 20.95
N PRO A 36 -8.02 6.85 22.04
CA PRO A 36 -9.35 7.41 21.96
C PRO A 36 -9.33 8.57 20.96
N ASP A 37 -10.33 8.63 20.08
CA ASP A 37 -10.55 9.70 19.10
C ASP A 37 -9.59 9.75 17.90
N ASN A 38 -8.82 8.70 17.61
CA ASN A 38 -8.01 8.69 16.39
C ASN A 38 -8.90 8.62 15.14
N ASP A 39 -8.83 9.64 14.29
CA ASP A 39 -9.49 9.66 12.98
C ASP A 39 -8.87 8.54 12.14
N GLU A 40 -9.67 7.52 11.82
CA GLU A 40 -9.31 6.38 10.97
C GLU A 40 -8.59 6.82 9.68
N ARG A 41 -8.91 8.02 9.17
CA ARG A 41 -8.28 8.62 7.99
C ARG A 41 -6.84 9.10 8.23
N GLU A 42 -6.54 9.59 9.43
CA GLU A 42 -5.16 9.97 9.79
C GLU A 42 -4.29 8.72 9.96
N GLY A 43 -4.83 7.65 10.54
CA GLY A 43 -4.16 6.35 10.60
C GLY A 43 -3.80 5.81 9.21
N ASP A 44 -4.74 5.88 8.25
CA ASP A 44 -4.46 5.48 6.88
C ASP A 44 -3.33 6.27 6.23
N LYS A 45 -3.32 7.60 6.40
CA LYS A 45 -2.26 8.46 5.84
C LYS A 45 -0.90 8.04 6.34
N VAL A 46 -0.74 7.82 7.64
CA VAL A 46 0.52 7.38 8.25
C VAL A 46 0.97 6.03 7.69
N ILE A 47 0.04 5.08 7.52
CA ILE A 47 0.35 3.76 6.94
C ILE A 47 0.78 3.90 5.48
N PHE A 48 0.12 4.75 4.69
CA PHE A 48 0.51 5.00 3.30
C PHE A 48 1.89 5.64 3.19
N GLU A 49 2.17 6.65 4.01
CA GLU A 49 3.49 7.30 4.06
C GLU A 49 4.59 6.32 4.46
N ALA A 50 4.34 5.44 5.43
CA ALA A 50 5.29 4.40 5.83
C ALA A 50 5.55 3.38 4.71
N ILE A 51 4.51 2.98 3.95
CA ILE A 51 4.66 2.09 2.79
C ILE A 51 5.47 2.79 1.69
N GLN A 52 5.20 4.07 1.40
CA GLN A 52 5.98 4.83 0.42
C GLN A 52 7.45 4.92 0.81
N LYS A 53 7.72 5.26 2.08
CA LYS A 53 9.09 5.30 2.60
C LYS A 53 9.79 3.95 2.50
N ALA A 54 9.10 2.85 2.80
CA ALA A 54 9.68 1.51 2.67
C ALA A 54 10.04 1.18 1.20
N LEU A 55 9.25 1.64 0.23
CA LEU A 55 9.56 1.50 -1.19
C LEU A 55 10.78 2.34 -1.59
N ASP A 56 10.89 3.57 -1.08
CA ASP A 56 12.06 4.43 -1.29
C ASP A 56 13.32 3.80 -0.69
N ASP A 57 13.24 3.31 0.55
CA ASP A 57 14.36 2.65 1.23
C ASP A 57 14.83 1.38 0.48
N ILE A 58 13.91 0.63 -0.17
CA ILE A 58 14.26 -0.52 -1.03
C ILE A 58 14.92 -0.05 -2.32
N LYS A 59 14.38 1.00 -2.95
CA LYS A 59 14.90 1.54 -4.21
C LYS A 59 16.30 2.12 -4.06
N ASP A 60 16.58 2.74 -2.93
CA ASP A 60 17.88 3.36 -2.61
C ASP A 60 18.91 2.35 -2.06
N ALA A 61 18.49 1.10 -1.80
CA ALA A 61 19.38 0.02 -1.35
C ALA A 61 20.06 -0.76 -2.50
N ASP A 62 19.70 -0.48 -3.75
CA ASP A 62 20.30 -1.00 -4.99
C ASP A 62 21.15 0.06 -5.72
#